data_AF-A0AAU4I1X4-F1
#
_entry.id   AF-A0AAU4I1X4-F1
#
_cell.length_a   1.000
_cell.length_b   1.000
_cell.length_c   1.000
_cell.angle_alpha   90.00
_cell.angle_beta   90.00
_cell.angle_gamma   90.00
#
_symmetry.space_group_name_H-M   'P 1'
#
loop_
_entity.id
_entity.type
_entity.pdbx_description
1 polymer ?
#
loop_
_entity_poly.entity_id
_entity_poly.type
_entity_poly.pdbx_seq_one_letter_code
_entity_poly.pdbx_strand_id
1 'polypeptide(L)'
;MCADEKENAVRRRSLLLRWAVPCLAAALLLLLPLPDRPAGVSSDRVSALLDGPGDRNSSRVCEHTMVGVAHQDDDLLFINPEILQSVGPRCTFSTVYLTAGDAGRPWKGGDYVQSREEGVRAAYAEMAGVPDHWTRADLHTAGHTIASYILNGKTGVRLSFLRLPDGSPDGSGSPRYSHQSLLKLFRGEFRTIQPVDGTQSYTEPQLVDSLTVLARRGGIKRILTLDYDNATFGHTYVPGADHSDHAVAGRYFRRVAFGLSGGSQDAVRGYLGYDMSRLPENLDTVRTRQKDAIFQSYRRGAGCESRPCPAGHYMSGKYQEWVRREYSLKPRTARPGEIVSAMGLANQEGRHERCLGSADRPRGSGTALAANTYDCDGTVTQSWRIHAGTLESKANQFCLTAASRRVTVSPCDGRPHQKWRLDKHGLIESGGRCLFQDDLAAQNPRLVLRPCTPQRPELHWYGTAALPGS
;
A
#
# COMPACT_ATOMS: atom_id res chain seq x y z
N MET A 1 -10.13 -59.51 18.45
CA MET A 1 -9.02 -60.39 18.87
C MET A 1 -7.77 -59.53 18.80
N CYS A 2 -7.48 -58.68 19.78
CA CYS A 2 -7.25 -58.93 21.21
C CYS A 2 -6.02 -59.80 21.45
N ALA A 3 -5.06 -59.20 22.15
CA ALA A 3 -4.15 -59.73 23.17
C ALA A 3 -2.97 -58.75 23.25
N ASP A 4 -2.39 -58.33 24.36
CA ASP A 4 -2.50 -58.53 25.81
C ASP A 4 -1.22 -57.81 26.34
N GLU A 5 -1.00 -57.37 27.58
CA GLU A 5 -1.50 -57.74 28.89
C GLU A 5 -0.83 -56.85 29.96
N LYS A 6 -1.38 -56.96 31.20
CA LYS A 6 -0.75 -56.77 32.54
C LYS A 6 -0.70 -55.35 33.13
N GLU A 7 -1.10 -55.10 34.39
CA GLU A 7 -1.57 -55.95 35.48
C GLU A 7 -2.22 -55.09 36.60
N ASN A 8 -3.30 -55.61 37.20
CA ASN A 8 -3.82 -55.56 38.59
C ASN A 8 -3.29 -54.54 39.63
N ALA A 9 -4.00 -54.11 40.69
CA ALA A 9 -5.39 -54.08 41.16
C ALA A 9 -5.36 -53.56 42.64
N VAL A 10 -6.55 -53.26 43.22
CA VAL A 10 -6.86 -53.17 44.69
C VAL A 10 -6.60 -51.78 45.33
N ARG A 11 -7.50 -51.08 46.05
CA ARG A 11 -8.48 -51.47 47.07
C ARG A 11 -9.60 -50.41 47.30
N ARG A 12 -10.74 -50.90 47.83
CA ARG A 12 -12.03 -50.25 48.14
C ARG A 12 -12.05 -49.37 49.42
N ARG A 13 -13.04 -48.46 49.52
CA ARG A 13 -14.14 -48.38 50.56
C ARG A 13 -14.91 -47.04 50.49
N SER A 14 -16.21 -47.05 50.15
CA SER A 14 -17.40 -46.91 51.04
C SER A 14 -17.91 -45.46 51.15
N LEU A 15 -18.98 -45.09 50.42
CA LEU A 15 -20.36 -44.93 50.91
C LEU A 15 -20.55 -43.86 52.00
N LEU A 16 -21.32 -42.81 51.69
CA LEU A 16 -22.64 -42.59 52.30
C LEU A 16 -23.45 -41.53 51.52
N LEU A 17 -24.74 -41.75 51.58
CA LEU A 17 -25.83 -41.23 50.75
C LEU A 17 -26.60 -40.19 51.58
N ARG A 18 -27.13 -39.14 50.94
CA ARG A 18 -28.56 -38.73 50.96
C ARG A 18 -28.83 -37.21 51.01
N TRP A 19 -29.96 -36.90 50.37
CA TRP A 19 -30.89 -35.75 50.53
C TRP A 19 -30.71 -34.56 49.58
N ALA A 20 -31.54 -34.58 48.54
CA ALA A 20 -32.02 -33.43 47.81
C ALA A 20 -33.20 -32.78 48.55
N VAL A 21 -33.25 -31.44 48.59
CA VAL A 21 -34.44 -30.56 48.49
C VAL A 21 -33.94 -29.19 47.99
N PRO A 22 -34.66 -28.50 47.08
CA PRO A 22 -34.18 -27.30 46.39
C PRO A 22 -34.52 -26.02 47.16
N CYS A 23 -33.64 -25.02 47.10
CA CYS A 23 -33.95 -23.66 47.55
C CYS A 23 -33.63 -22.67 46.44
N LEU A 24 -34.65 -21.89 46.07
CA LEU A 24 -34.57 -20.71 45.24
C LEU A 24 -33.50 -19.76 45.80
N ALA A 25 -32.60 -19.29 44.95
CA ALA A 25 -31.82 -18.09 45.20
C ALA A 25 -31.94 -17.18 43.98
N ALA A 26 -32.46 -15.98 44.23
CA ALA A 26 -32.67 -14.91 43.27
C ALA A 26 -31.38 -14.56 42.52
N ALA A 27 -31.46 -14.47 41.19
CA ALA A 27 -30.39 -13.93 40.37
C ALA A 27 -30.29 -12.41 40.62
N LEU A 28 -29.33 -12.02 41.46
CA LEU A 28 -28.89 -10.63 41.59
C LEU A 28 -28.14 -10.27 40.30
N LEU A 29 -28.76 -9.47 39.41
CA LEU A 29 -28.10 -8.83 38.28
C LEU A 29 -27.08 -7.81 38.81
N LEU A 30 -25.84 -8.25 38.98
CA LEU A 30 -24.69 -7.37 39.08
C LEU A 30 -24.43 -6.76 37.70
N LEU A 31 -24.92 -5.53 37.51
CA LEU A 31 -24.46 -4.61 36.46
C LEU A 31 -22.98 -4.30 36.71
N LEU A 32 -22.10 -5.16 36.20
CA LEU A 32 -20.69 -4.85 36.05
C LEU A 32 -20.57 -3.78 34.95
N PRO A 33 -19.87 -2.66 35.19
CA PRO A 33 -19.54 -1.74 34.11
C PRO A 33 -18.66 -2.50 33.13
N LEU A 34 -19.11 -2.57 31.87
CA LEU A 34 -18.26 -3.04 30.77
C LEU A 34 -16.99 -2.18 30.80
N PRO A 35 -15.79 -2.77 30.65
CA PRO A 35 -14.58 -1.98 30.47
C PRO A 35 -14.80 -1.06 29.27
N ASP A 36 -14.54 0.22 29.48
CA ASP A 36 -14.60 1.24 28.44
C ASP A 36 -13.99 0.72 27.14
N ARG A 37 -14.73 0.90 26.05
CA ARG A 37 -14.19 0.72 24.71
C ARG A 37 -12.86 1.47 24.65
N PRO A 38 -11.76 0.89 24.13
CA PRO A 38 -10.55 1.65 23.91
C PRO A 38 -10.94 2.89 23.11
N ALA A 39 -10.52 4.06 23.58
CA ALA A 39 -10.86 5.36 23.01
C ALA A 39 -10.74 5.28 21.49
N GLY A 40 -11.89 5.29 20.81
CA GLY A 40 -11.93 5.31 19.36
C GLY A 40 -11.22 6.57 18.91
N VAL A 41 -10.14 6.41 18.16
CA VAL A 41 -9.56 7.50 17.39
C VAL A 41 -10.72 8.14 16.62
N SER A 42 -10.90 9.46 16.77
CA SER A 42 -12.01 10.17 16.14
C SER A 42 -12.02 9.85 14.64
N SER A 43 -13.15 9.33 14.17
CA SER A 43 -13.47 9.06 12.75
C SER A 43 -13.11 10.23 11.83
N ASP A 44 -12.99 11.44 12.39
CA ASP A 44 -12.77 12.68 11.65
C ASP A 44 -11.34 12.79 11.10
N ARG A 45 -10.32 12.26 11.80
CA ARG A 45 -8.92 12.34 11.31
C ARG A 45 -8.65 11.38 10.15
N VAL A 46 -9.18 10.15 10.24
CA VAL A 46 -9.04 9.14 9.17
C VAL A 46 -9.80 9.58 7.92
N SER A 47 -11.01 10.15 8.08
CA SER A 47 -11.81 10.65 6.96
C SER A 47 -11.18 11.87 6.25
N ALA A 48 -10.42 12.72 6.96
CA ALA A 48 -9.83 13.92 6.37
C ALA A 48 -8.70 13.64 5.37
N LEU A 49 -8.07 12.47 5.45
CA LEU A 49 -6.97 12.02 4.59
C LEU A 49 -7.41 11.02 3.51
N LEU A 50 -8.72 10.83 3.37
CA LEU A 50 -9.33 9.99 2.36
C LEU A 50 -10.33 10.81 1.57
N ASP A 51 -10.35 10.63 0.25
CA ASP A 51 -11.44 11.13 -0.58
C ASP A 51 -12.41 9.97 -0.89
N GLY A 52 -13.71 10.28 -0.90
CA GLY A 52 -14.74 9.40 -1.42
C GLY A 52 -14.65 9.22 -2.95
N PRO A 53 -15.58 8.46 -3.57
CA PRO A 53 -15.52 8.21 -5.00
C PRO A 53 -15.59 9.51 -5.79
N GLY A 54 -14.81 9.59 -6.87
CA GLY A 54 -14.72 10.77 -7.74
C GLY A 54 -16.09 11.35 -8.12
N ASP A 55 -16.16 12.68 -8.08
CA ASP A 55 -17.38 13.44 -8.30
C ASP A 55 -17.89 13.28 -9.74
N ARG A 56 -19.21 13.20 -9.93
CA ARG A 56 -19.87 12.94 -11.24
C ARG A 56 -19.60 14.02 -12.31
N ASN A 57 -18.94 15.12 -11.95
CA ASN A 57 -18.87 16.34 -12.74
C ASN A 57 -17.49 16.62 -13.35
N SER A 58 -16.50 15.72 -13.19
CA SER A 58 -15.31 15.78 -14.03
C SER A 58 -15.66 15.15 -15.39
N SER A 59 -15.63 15.95 -16.46
CA SER A 59 -15.61 15.43 -17.82
C SER A 59 -14.58 14.31 -17.89
N ARG A 60 -14.89 13.16 -18.53
CA ARG A 60 -13.92 12.06 -18.73
C ARG A 60 -12.63 12.62 -19.34
N VAL A 61 -11.65 12.95 -18.51
CA VAL A 61 -10.34 13.37 -19.00
C VAL A 61 -9.65 12.07 -19.36
N CYS A 62 -9.48 11.89 -20.66
CA CYS A 62 -8.79 10.77 -21.27
C CYS A 62 -7.28 10.90 -21.03
N GLU A 63 -6.87 10.99 -19.76
CA GLU A 63 -5.49 11.09 -19.34
C GLU A 63 -4.83 9.73 -19.47
N HIS A 64 -3.61 9.70 -20.03
CA HIS A 64 -2.84 8.47 -20.19
C HIS A 64 -2.57 7.87 -18.80
N THR A 65 -3.30 6.82 -18.45
CA THR A 65 -3.39 6.28 -17.09
C THR A 65 -2.75 4.91 -17.03
N MET A 66 -1.94 4.69 -16.01
CA MET A 66 -1.47 3.37 -15.61
C MET A 66 -2.08 2.99 -14.27
N VAL A 67 -2.68 1.81 -14.20
CA VAL A 67 -3.03 1.17 -12.93
C VAL A 67 -1.93 0.17 -12.59
N GLY A 68 -1.41 0.25 -11.39
CA GLY A 68 -0.36 -0.63 -10.90
C GLY A 68 -0.76 -1.30 -9.61
N VAL A 69 -0.89 -2.62 -9.61
CA VAL A 69 -1.37 -3.39 -8.45
C VAL A 69 -0.57 -4.69 -8.28
N ALA A 70 -0.77 -5.38 -7.15
CA ALA A 70 -0.09 -6.65 -6.91
C ALA A 70 -0.78 -7.78 -7.68
N HIS A 71 -2.09 -7.96 -7.47
CA HIS A 71 -2.87 -9.13 -7.88
C HIS A 71 -3.99 -8.78 -8.89
N GLN A 72 -4.45 -9.80 -9.60
CA GLN A 72 -5.39 -9.70 -10.74
C GLN A 72 -6.84 -9.33 -10.37
N ASP A 73 -7.13 -9.14 -9.08
CA ASP A 73 -8.41 -8.67 -8.55
C ASP A 73 -8.33 -7.30 -7.85
N ASP A 74 -7.14 -6.85 -7.47
CA ASP A 74 -6.91 -5.65 -6.67
C ASP A 74 -7.54 -4.40 -7.29
N ASP A 75 -7.30 -4.18 -8.59
CA ASP A 75 -7.79 -3.01 -9.29
C ASP A 75 -9.32 -3.01 -9.43
N LEU A 76 -9.90 -4.21 -9.62
CA LEU A 76 -11.34 -4.40 -9.68
C LEU A 76 -12.02 -4.16 -8.32
N LEU A 77 -11.35 -4.53 -7.22
CA LEU A 77 -11.90 -4.45 -5.87
C LEU A 77 -11.66 -3.11 -5.19
N PHE A 78 -10.51 -2.49 -5.38
CA PHE A 78 -10.08 -1.36 -4.55
C PHE A 78 -10.03 -0.03 -5.30
N ILE A 79 -9.87 -0.07 -6.64
CA ILE A 79 -9.71 1.14 -7.48
C ILE A 79 -10.95 1.41 -8.35
N ASN A 80 -11.78 0.42 -8.66
CA ASN A 80 -13.08 0.71 -9.29
C ASN A 80 -14.04 1.40 -8.30
N PRO A 81 -14.90 2.33 -8.75
CA PRO A 81 -15.20 2.73 -10.14
C PRO A 81 -14.31 3.80 -10.81
N GLU A 82 -13.17 4.26 -10.25
CA GLU A 82 -12.27 5.19 -10.96
C GLU A 82 -11.82 4.65 -12.33
N ILE A 83 -11.51 3.35 -12.40
CA ILE A 83 -11.06 2.69 -13.63
C ILE A 83 -12.17 2.72 -14.69
N LEU A 84 -13.39 2.33 -14.33
CA LEU A 84 -14.55 2.38 -15.23
C LEU A 84 -14.79 3.80 -15.81
N GLN A 85 -14.48 4.84 -15.04
CA GLN A 85 -14.59 6.23 -15.49
C GLN A 85 -13.43 6.67 -16.41
N SER A 86 -12.28 6.02 -16.28
CA SER A 86 -11.05 6.30 -17.02
C SER A 86 -10.90 5.52 -18.33
N VAL A 87 -11.58 4.37 -18.45
CA VAL A 87 -11.58 3.56 -19.67
C VAL A 87 -12.52 4.18 -20.71
N GLY A 88 -12.03 4.36 -21.93
CA GLY A 88 -12.86 4.87 -23.02
C GLY A 88 -12.15 4.86 -24.38
N PRO A 89 -12.90 4.98 -25.48
CA PRO A 89 -12.34 5.02 -26.83
C PRO A 89 -11.34 6.18 -26.96
N ARG A 90 -10.14 5.88 -27.48
CA ARG A 90 -8.99 6.82 -27.64
C ARG A 90 -8.19 7.13 -26.37
N CYS A 91 -8.44 6.45 -25.25
CA CYS A 91 -7.64 6.61 -24.03
C CYS A 91 -6.53 5.56 -23.97
N THR A 92 -5.31 5.99 -23.66
CA THR A 92 -4.23 5.05 -23.30
C THR A 92 -4.47 4.60 -21.87
N PHE A 93 -4.82 3.34 -21.69
CA PHE A 93 -5.09 2.76 -20.38
C PHE A 93 -4.30 1.46 -20.22
N SER A 94 -3.39 1.41 -19.26
CA SER A 94 -2.57 0.22 -19.02
C SER A 94 -2.72 -0.24 -17.59
N THR A 95 -2.95 -1.54 -17.37
CA THR A 95 -2.87 -2.13 -16.03
C THR A 95 -1.69 -3.09 -15.95
N VAL A 96 -0.93 -2.99 -14.87
CA VAL A 96 0.28 -3.78 -14.63
C VAL A 96 0.14 -4.50 -13.30
N TYR A 97 0.22 -5.83 -13.36
CA TYR A 97 0.16 -6.73 -12.22
C TYR A 97 1.58 -7.20 -11.89
N LEU A 98 2.05 -6.93 -10.67
CA LEU A 98 3.41 -7.31 -10.28
C LEU A 98 3.53 -8.80 -10.01
N THR A 99 2.58 -9.39 -9.28
CA THR A 99 2.63 -10.80 -8.91
C THR A 99 1.71 -11.65 -9.79
N ALA A 100 1.90 -12.96 -9.73
CA ALA A 100 1.03 -13.95 -10.33
C ALA A 100 -0.25 -14.18 -9.50
N GLY A 101 -0.33 -13.63 -8.29
CA GLY A 101 -1.38 -13.95 -7.32
C GLY A 101 -1.54 -15.46 -7.14
N ASP A 102 -0.44 -16.20 -7.14
CA ASP A 102 -0.43 -17.66 -7.28
C ASP A 102 -0.84 -18.39 -6.00
N ALA A 103 -0.86 -17.71 -4.85
CA ALA A 103 -1.20 -18.29 -3.55
C ALA A 103 -0.39 -19.59 -3.23
N GLY A 104 0.86 -19.68 -3.70
CA GLY A 104 1.73 -20.85 -3.57
C GLY A 104 1.41 -22.01 -4.52
N ARG A 105 0.54 -21.81 -5.51
CA ARG A 105 0.15 -22.84 -6.50
C ARG A 105 1.15 -22.89 -7.66
N PRO A 106 1.31 -24.06 -8.32
CA PRO A 106 2.22 -24.19 -9.46
C PRO A 106 1.81 -23.31 -10.63
N TRP A 107 2.79 -22.71 -11.30
CA TRP A 107 2.64 -22.25 -12.67
C TRP A 107 2.56 -23.41 -13.68
N LYS A 108 3.54 -24.32 -13.65
CA LYS A 108 3.57 -25.50 -14.55
C LYS A 108 2.68 -26.61 -13.99
N GLY A 109 1.75 -27.11 -14.82
CA GLY A 109 0.82 -28.16 -14.44
C GLY A 109 -0.32 -27.69 -13.52
N GLY A 110 -0.47 -26.38 -13.34
CA GLY A 110 -1.63 -25.74 -12.73
C GLY A 110 -2.30 -24.79 -13.72
N ASP A 111 -3.56 -24.46 -13.47
CA ASP A 111 -4.39 -23.53 -14.25
C ASP A 111 -4.76 -22.25 -13.47
N TYR A 112 -4.49 -22.21 -12.17
CA TYR A 112 -4.94 -21.15 -11.27
C TYR A 112 -4.44 -19.75 -11.66
N VAL A 113 -3.16 -19.58 -11.99
CA VAL A 113 -2.63 -18.26 -12.38
C VAL A 113 -3.20 -17.83 -13.72
N GLN A 114 -3.23 -18.77 -14.68
CA GLN A 114 -3.74 -18.52 -16.03
C GLN A 114 -5.23 -18.15 -15.98
N SER A 115 -6.01 -18.81 -15.12
CA SER A 115 -7.42 -18.48 -14.94
C SER A 115 -7.58 -17.07 -14.37
N ARG A 116 -6.76 -16.64 -13.39
CA ARG A 116 -6.79 -15.26 -12.90
C ARG A 116 -6.49 -14.23 -14.00
N GLU A 117 -5.51 -14.51 -14.87
CA GLU A 117 -5.21 -13.67 -16.05
C GLU A 117 -6.36 -13.66 -17.09
N GLU A 118 -7.08 -14.77 -17.26
CA GLU A 118 -8.31 -14.86 -18.07
C GLU A 118 -9.46 -14.07 -17.44
N GLY A 119 -9.66 -14.20 -16.12
CA GLY A 119 -10.67 -13.48 -15.36
C GLY A 119 -10.54 -11.98 -15.53
N VAL A 120 -9.33 -11.44 -15.32
CA VAL A 120 -9.16 -10.00 -15.37
C VAL A 120 -9.33 -9.46 -16.81
N ARG A 121 -8.93 -10.25 -17.81
CA ARG A 121 -9.23 -9.94 -19.22
C ARG A 121 -10.73 -9.88 -19.50
N ALA A 122 -11.52 -10.84 -18.99
CA ALA A 122 -12.98 -10.82 -19.10
C ALA A 122 -13.61 -9.61 -18.40
N ALA A 123 -13.09 -9.21 -17.24
CA ALA A 123 -13.57 -8.02 -16.51
C ALA A 123 -13.29 -6.71 -17.26
N TYR A 124 -12.12 -6.57 -17.89
CA TYR A 124 -11.81 -5.40 -18.71
C TYR A 124 -12.62 -5.34 -20.01
N ALA A 125 -12.91 -6.49 -20.63
CA ALA A 125 -13.81 -6.55 -21.77
C ALA A 125 -15.24 -6.09 -21.40
N GLU A 126 -15.74 -6.54 -20.24
CA GLU A 126 -17.01 -6.08 -19.66
C GLU A 126 -17.01 -4.57 -19.42
N MET A 127 -15.97 -4.03 -18.75
CA MET A 127 -15.84 -2.58 -18.50
C MET A 127 -15.84 -1.75 -19.79
N ALA A 128 -15.18 -2.25 -20.84
CA ALA A 128 -15.09 -1.57 -22.12
C ALA A 128 -16.32 -1.79 -23.03
N GLY A 129 -17.24 -2.70 -22.66
CA GLY A 129 -18.43 -3.01 -23.45
C GLY A 129 -18.13 -3.66 -24.80
N VAL A 130 -17.06 -4.46 -24.89
CA VAL A 130 -16.64 -5.14 -26.12
C VAL A 130 -16.46 -6.65 -25.88
N PRO A 131 -16.46 -7.49 -26.93
CA PRO A 131 -16.16 -8.91 -26.78
C PRO A 131 -14.80 -9.17 -26.13
N ASP A 132 -14.70 -10.25 -25.35
CA ASP A 132 -13.48 -10.70 -24.65
C ASP A 132 -12.44 -11.29 -25.61
N HIS A 133 -11.97 -10.48 -26.54
CA HIS A 133 -11.00 -10.84 -27.56
C HIS A 133 -9.73 -10.01 -27.36
N TRP A 134 -8.61 -10.70 -27.12
CA TRP A 134 -7.33 -10.07 -26.80
C TRP A 134 -6.25 -10.50 -27.78
N THR A 135 -5.40 -9.55 -28.15
CA THR A 135 -4.18 -9.83 -28.90
C THR A 135 -3.00 -9.84 -27.94
N ARG A 136 -2.25 -10.95 -27.88
CA ARG A 136 -0.99 -11.00 -27.13
C ARG A 136 0.04 -10.13 -27.84
N ALA A 137 0.65 -9.23 -27.10
CA ALA A 137 1.63 -8.25 -27.57
C ALA A 137 2.63 -7.97 -26.45
N ASP A 138 3.53 -8.92 -26.20
CA ASP A 138 4.51 -8.86 -25.11
C ASP A 138 5.36 -7.58 -25.16
N LEU A 139 5.71 -7.07 -24.00
CA LEU A 139 6.55 -5.87 -23.84
C LEU A 139 7.97 -6.28 -23.51
N HIS A 140 8.93 -5.77 -24.28
CA HIS A 140 10.35 -6.02 -24.03
C HIS A 140 11.00 -4.79 -23.39
N THR A 141 11.53 -4.92 -22.18
CA THR A 141 12.37 -3.90 -21.52
C THR A 141 13.85 -4.35 -21.60
N ALA A 142 14.77 -3.63 -20.96
CA ALA A 142 16.19 -3.99 -20.98
C ALA A 142 16.41 -5.38 -20.35
N GLY A 143 16.48 -6.42 -21.18
CA GLY A 143 16.73 -7.80 -20.78
C GLY A 143 15.53 -8.59 -20.26
N HIS A 144 14.30 -8.03 -20.28
CA HIS A 144 13.11 -8.71 -19.76
C HIS A 144 11.97 -8.71 -20.77
N THR A 145 11.21 -9.80 -20.79
CA THR A 145 9.96 -9.92 -21.55
C THR A 145 8.80 -10.01 -20.57
N ILE A 146 7.84 -9.11 -20.72
CA ILE A 146 6.64 -9.02 -19.88
C ILE A 146 5.45 -9.44 -20.73
N ALA A 147 4.72 -10.46 -20.28
CA ALA A 147 3.51 -10.92 -20.96
C ALA A 147 2.49 -9.79 -20.98
N SER A 148 1.98 -9.44 -22.16
CA SER A 148 1.05 -8.31 -22.29
C SER A 148 0.00 -8.58 -23.36
N TYR A 149 -1.20 -8.03 -23.14
CA TYR A 149 -2.39 -8.28 -23.94
C TYR A 149 -3.10 -6.95 -24.21
N ILE A 150 -3.49 -6.74 -25.47
CA ILE A 150 -4.25 -5.56 -25.91
C ILE A 150 -5.68 -5.98 -26.21
N LEU A 151 -6.65 -5.27 -25.64
CA LEU A 151 -8.06 -5.53 -25.88
C LEU A 151 -8.43 -5.09 -27.29
N ASN A 152 -9.05 -5.98 -28.07
CA ASN A 152 -9.48 -5.68 -29.42
C ASN A 152 -10.67 -4.70 -29.40
N GLY A 153 -10.91 -3.97 -30.50
CA GLY A 153 -12.04 -3.03 -30.62
C GLY A 153 -11.70 -1.54 -30.38
N LYS A 154 -10.42 -1.14 -30.51
CA LYS A 154 -9.95 0.26 -30.38
C LYS A 154 -10.21 0.91 -29.00
N THR A 155 -10.15 0.11 -27.94
CA THR A 155 -10.36 0.56 -26.56
C THR A 155 -9.14 1.29 -25.97
N GLY A 156 -7.93 0.99 -26.47
CA GLY A 156 -6.67 1.49 -25.91
C GLY A 156 -6.27 0.82 -24.58
N VAL A 157 -6.95 -0.26 -24.19
CA VAL A 157 -6.70 -1.03 -22.97
C VAL A 157 -5.58 -2.05 -23.21
N ARG A 158 -4.59 -2.06 -22.30
CA ARG A 158 -3.52 -3.06 -22.22
C ARG A 158 -3.39 -3.62 -20.81
N LEU A 159 -3.27 -4.94 -20.67
CA LEU A 159 -2.96 -5.61 -19.41
C LEU A 159 -1.58 -6.26 -19.51
N SER A 160 -0.75 -6.13 -18.46
CA SER A 160 0.62 -6.66 -18.44
C SER A 160 0.90 -7.41 -17.13
N PHE A 161 1.55 -8.56 -17.23
CA PHE A 161 1.74 -9.48 -16.12
C PHE A 161 3.24 -9.77 -15.92
N LEU A 162 3.79 -9.34 -14.79
CA LEU A 162 5.20 -9.63 -14.45
C LEU A 162 5.36 -11.01 -13.81
N ARG A 163 4.27 -11.57 -13.25
CA ARG A 163 4.20 -12.93 -12.71
C ARG A 163 5.24 -13.23 -11.63
N LEU A 164 5.58 -12.23 -10.82
CA LEU A 164 6.40 -12.44 -9.63
C LEU A 164 5.63 -13.31 -8.61
N PRO A 165 6.31 -14.09 -7.75
CA PRO A 165 5.61 -14.90 -6.76
C PRO A 165 4.85 -14.03 -5.77
N ASP A 166 3.66 -14.49 -5.41
CA ASP A 166 2.85 -13.97 -4.31
C ASP A 166 3.63 -14.09 -2.99
N GLY A 167 3.64 -12.99 -2.25
CA GLY A 167 4.41 -12.81 -1.04
C GLY A 167 3.75 -13.32 0.24
N SER A 168 2.55 -13.89 0.18
CA SER A 168 1.67 -14.09 1.33
C SER A 168 1.29 -12.76 2.02
N PRO A 169 0.22 -12.74 2.84
CA PRO A 169 -0.26 -11.49 3.43
C PRO A 169 0.76 -10.76 4.29
N ASP A 170 1.68 -11.47 4.96
CA ASP A 170 2.73 -10.90 5.80
C ASP A 170 4.09 -10.70 5.10
N GLY A 171 4.23 -11.13 3.84
CA GLY A 171 5.47 -11.05 3.08
C GLY A 171 6.41 -12.25 3.28
N SER A 172 5.97 -13.30 3.96
CA SER A 172 6.74 -14.53 4.17
C SER A 172 7.07 -15.29 2.87
N GLY A 173 6.24 -15.18 1.84
CA GLY A 173 6.34 -15.91 0.59
C GLY A 173 6.08 -17.42 0.76
N SER A 174 5.63 -18.08 -0.31
CA SER A 174 5.35 -19.52 -0.26
C SER A 174 6.62 -20.38 -0.32
N PRO A 175 6.64 -21.57 0.33
CA PRO A 175 7.76 -22.52 0.22
C PRO A 175 8.06 -22.93 -1.23
N ARG A 176 7.02 -23.04 -2.08
CA ARG A 176 7.14 -23.45 -3.49
C ARG A 176 8.07 -22.52 -4.28
N TYR A 177 8.00 -21.22 -4.01
CA TYR A 177 8.81 -20.20 -4.67
C TYR A 177 9.96 -19.71 -3.78
N SER A 178 10.44 -20.59 -2.89
CA SER A 178 11.60 -20.36 -2.01
C SER A 178 11.44 -19.15 -1.10
N HIS A 179 10.21 -18.87 -0.66
CA HIS A 179 9.89 -17.75 0.23
C HIS A 179 10.27 -16.37 -0.31
N GLN A 180 10.39 -16.23 -1.64
CA GLN A 180 10.53 -14.93 -2.30
C GLN A 180 9.23 -14.12 -2.17
N SER A 181 9.34 -12.81 -2.01
CA SER A 181 8.21 -11.86 -1.95
C SER A 181 8.66 -10.46 -2.37
N LEU A 182 7.71 -9.60 -2.76
CA LEU A 182 8.03 -8.20 -3.07
C LEU A 182 8.59 -7.48 -1.85
N LEU A 183 8.07 -7.76 -0.65
CA LEU A 183 8.54 -7.17 0.61
C LEU A 183 10.01 -7.47 0.87
N LYS A 184 10.43 -8.72 0.69
CA LYS A 184 11.82 -9.13 0.92
C LYS A 184 12.77 -8.58 -0.15
N LEU A 185 12.32 -8.43 -1.39
CA LEU A 185 13.07 -7.72 -2.43
C LEU A 185 13.23 -6.24 -2.04
N PHE A 186 12.15 -5.58 -1.63
CA PHE A 186 12.13 -4.16 -1.25
C PHE A 186 13.03 -3.86 -0.04
N ARG A 187 13.10 -4.79 0.92
CA ARG A 187 13.98 -4.69 2.09
C ARG A 187 15.43 -5.10 1.82
N GLY A 188 15.73 -5.60 0.61
CA GLY A 188 17.04 -6.10 0.24
C GLY A 188 17.42 -7.43 0.91
N GLU A 189 16.46 -8.14 1.50
CA GLU A 189 16.65 -9.49 2.05
C GLU A 189 16.88 -10.51 0.93
N PHE A 190 16.26 -10.28 -0.23
CA PHE A 190 16.56 -10.95 -1.49
C PHE A 190 17.13 -9.95 -2.49
N ARG A 191 18.20 -10.34 -3.20
CA ARG A 191 18.80 -9.50 -4.24
C ARG A 191 18.03 -9.52 -5.56
N THR A 192 17.36 -10.64 -5.83
CA THR A 192 16.60 -10.88 -7.05
C THR A 192 15.31 -11.60 -6.73
N ILE A 193 14.29 -11.39 -7.55
CA ILE A 193 13.03 -12.12 -7.53
C ILE A 193 12.79 -12.81 -8.89
N GLN A 194 12.39 -14.07 -8.87
CA GLN A 194 12.23 -14.90 -10.06
C GLN A 194 10.74 -15.08 -10.40
N PRO A 195 10.27 -14.63 -11.59
CA PRO A 195 8.92 -14.91 -12.06
C PRO A 195 8.56 -16.41 -12.05
N VAL A 196 7.30 -16.72 -11.71
CA VAL A 196 6.81 -18.11 -11.55
C VAL A 196 6.79 -18.89 -12.87
N ASP A 197 6.77 -18.19 -14.00
CA ASP A 197 6.80 -18.78 -15.34
C ASP A 197 8.22 -19.08 -15.86
N GLY A 198 9.25 -18.75 -15.07
CA GLY A 198 10.64 -19.01 -15.41
C GLY A 198 11.28 -17.99 -16.35
N THR A 199 10.64 -16.83 -16.57
CA THR A 199 11.24 -15.70 -17.31
C THR A 199 12.37 -15.03 -16.51
N GLN A 200 12.95 -13.93 -17.00
CA GLN A 200 14.16 -13.35 -16.39
C GLN A 200 13.88 -12.80 -14.98
N SER A 201 14.79 -13.06 -14.04
CA SER A 201 14.70 -12.52 -12.67
C SER A 201 14.98 -11.03 -12.63
N TYR A 202 14.39 -10.34 -11.66
CA TYR A 202 14.55 -8.91 -11.45
C TYR A 202 15.32 -8.64 -10.17
N THR A 203 16.36 -7.81 -10.24
CA THR A 203 16.76 -7.00 -9.07
C THR A 203 15.73 -5.88 -8.85
N GLU A 204 15.69 -5.30 -7.65
CA GLU A 204 14.80 -4.17 -7.36
C GLU A 204 14.98 -3.00 -8.35
N PRO A 205 16.20 -2.53 -8.69
CA PRO A 205 16.37 -1.48 -9.68
C PRO A 205 15.84 -1.86 -11.06
N GLN A 206 16.10 -3.10 -11.53
CA GLN A 206 15.61 -3.58 -12.83
C GLN A 206 14.08 -3.66 -12.89
N LEU A 207 13.43 -3.98 -11.77
CA LEU A 207 11.97 -3.96 -11.65
C LEU A 207 11.44 -2.53 -11.83
N VAL A 208 11.96 -1.58 -11.05
CA VAL A 208 11.53 -0.17 -11.13
C VAL A 208 11.83 0.43 -12.51
N ASP A 209 12.99 0.12 -13.10
CA ASP A 209 13.37 0.57 -14.44
C ASP A 209 12.43 0.00 -15.51
N SER A 210 12.06 -1.28 -15.41
CA SER A 210 11.12 -1.91 -16.33
C SER A 210 9.74 -1.24 -16.26
N LEU A 211 9.21 -1.02 -15.06
CA LEU A 211 7.94 -0.30 -14.85
C LEU A 211 8.02 1.13 -15.38
N THR A 212 9.13 1.83 -15.17
CA THR A 212 9.38 3.18 -15.70
C THR A 212 9.40 3.19 -17.23
N VAL A 213 10.00 2.19 -17.87
CA VAL A 213 9.98 2.03 -19.33
C VAL A 213 8.54 1.81 -19.82
N LEU A 214 7.74 0.99 -19.15
CA LEU A 214 6.33 0.80 -19.50
C LEU A 214 5.55 2.12 -19.42
N ALA A 215 5.73 2.87 -18.32
CA ALA A 215 5.07 4.15 -18.12
C ALA A 215 5.49 5.18 -19.19
N ARG A 216 6.78 5.28 -19.51
CA ARG A 216 7.29 6.20 -20.55
C ARG A 216 6.77 5.83 -21.94
N ARG A 217 6.76 4.54 -22.30
CA ARG A 217 6.23 4.07 -23.60
C ARG A 217 4.73 4.35 -23.77
N GLY A 218 3.96 4.27 -22.68
CA GLY A 218 2.55 4.66 -22.67
C GLY A 218 2.32 6.17 -22.66
N GLY A 219 3.36 6.99 -22.50
CA GLY A 219 3.20 8.43 -22.27
C GLY A 219 2.39 8.73 -21.01
N ILE A 220 2.46 7.84 -20.01
CA ILE A 220 1.64 7.89 -18.81
C ILE A 220 1.85 9.21 -18.05
N LYS A 221 0.73 9.80 -17.62
CA LYS A 221 0.68 11.05 -16.84
C LYS A 221 0.14 10.83 -15.44
N ARG A 222 -0.71 9.82 -15.27
CA ARG A 222 -1.34 9.48 -14.00
C ARG A 222 -1.19 8.00 -13.69
N ILE A 223 -0.86 7.70 -12.44
CA ILE A 223 -0.73 6.37 -11.89
C ILE A 223 -1.77 6.17 -10.80
N LEU A 224 -2.55 5.10 -10.89
CA LEU A 224 -3.44 4.64 -9.82
C LEU A 224 -2.84 3.37 -9.21
N THR A 225 -2.80 3.27 -7.88
CA THR A 225 -2.24 2.10 -7.18
C THR A 225 -2.90 1.93 -5.81
N LEU A 226 -2.49 0.93 -5.04
CA LEU A 226 -2.98 0.73 -3.68
C LEU A 226 -2.18 1.53 -2.64
N ASP A 227 -2.56 1.40 -1.38
CA ASP A 227 -2.02 2.16 -0.25
C ASP A 227 -0.51 1.93 -0.10
N TYR A 228 0.27 2.90 -0.57
CA TYR A 228 1.72 2.94 -0.50
C TYR A 228 2.27 3.38 0.87
N ASP A 229 1.41 3.79 1.81
CA ASP A 229 1.80 4.24 3.15
C ASP A 229 1.58 3.12 4.20
N ASN A 230 0.83 2.06 3.89
CA ASN A 230 0.60 0.95 4.83
C ASN A 230 1.91 0.24 5.20
N ALA A 231 2.15 0.03 6.49
CA ALA A 231 3.31 -0.68 7.04
C ALA A 231 2.93 -1.77 8.07
N THR A 232 1.67 -2.21 8.05
CA THR A 232 1.13 -3.27 8.88
C THR A 232 0.61 -4.38 7.97
N PHE A 233 1.27 -5.54 7.96
CA PHE A 233 0.98 -6.58 6.98
C PHE A 233 0.26 -7.77 7.59
N GLY A 234 -0.74 -8.29 6.89
CA GLY A 234 -1.51 -9.42 7.36
C GLY A 234 -2.80 -9.66 6.59
N HIS A 235 -3.58 -10.61 7.08
CA HIS A 235 -4.86 -10.98 6.51
C HIS A 235 -5.96 -9.96 6.83
N THR A 236 -7.07 -10.04 6.10
CA THR A 236 -8.27 -9.18 6.23
C THR A 236 -8.92 -9.13 7.62
N TYR A 237 -8.59 -10.08 8.50
CA TYR A 237 -9.11 -10.14 9.87
C TYR A 237 -8.18 -9.47 10.89
N VAL A 238 -6.96 -9.08 10.48
CA VAL A 238 -6.03 -8.32 11.32
C VAL A 238 -6.39 -6.83 11.13
N PRO A 239 -6.83 -6.13 12.18
CA PRO A 239 -7.16 -4.70 12.09
C PRO A 239 -6.01 -3.89 11.49
N GLY A 240 -6.27 -2.90 10.63
CA GLY A 240 -5.27 -1.99 10.07
C GLY A 240 -4.26 -2.62 9.12
N ALA A 241 -4.32 -3.95 8.94
CA ALA A 241 -3.38 -4.67 8.12
C ALA A 241 -3.87 -4.77 6.68
N ASP A 242 -2.91 -4.72 5.76
CA ASP A 242 -3.14 -5.01 4.35
C ASP A 242 -2.17 -6.10 3.88
N HIS A 243 -2.39 -6.63 2.68
CA HIS A 243 -1.44 -7.56 2.09
C HIS A 243 -0.09 -6.88 1.85
N SER A 244 1.02 -7.52 2.23
CA SER A 244 2.37 -6.97 2.06
C SER A 244 2.65 -6.54 0.61
N ASP A 245 2.28 -7.37 -0.37
CA ASP A 245 2.44 -7.04 -1.79
C ASP A 245 1.62 -5.82 -2.23
N HIS A 246 0.44 -5.54 -1.65
CA HIS A 246 -0.32 -4.32 -1.98
C HIS A 246 0.51 -3.08 -1.63
N ALA A 247 1.03 -3.06 -0.41
CA ALA A 247 1.79 -1.94 0.13
C ALA A 247 3.12 -1.73 -0.61
N VAL A 248 3.78 -2.81 -1.04
CA VAL A 248 5.05 -2.75 -1.77
C VAL A 248 4.84 -2.42 -3.24
N ALA A 249 3.79 -2.96 -3.88
CA ALA A 249 3.40 -2.57 -5.24
C ALA A 249 3.11 -1.07 -5.29
N GLY A 250 2.32 -0.57 -4.35
CA GLY A 250 2.06 0.87 -4.17
C GLY A 250 3.33 1.70 -4.15
N ARG A 251 4.33 1.29 -3.35
CA ARG A 251 5.63 1.96 -3.26
C ARG A 251 6.41 1.95 -4.57
N TYR A 252 6.44 0.83 -5.30
CA TYR A 252 7.11 0.77 -6.60
C TYR A 252 6.46 1.67 -7.63
N PHE A 253 5.13 1.64 -7.75
CA PHE A 253 4.42 2.53 -8.69
C PHE A 253 4.52 4.00 -8.28
N ARG A 254 4.59 4.30 -6.98
CA ARG A 254 4.90 5.64 -6.49
C ARG A 254 6.32 6.09 -6.87
N ARG A 255 7.32 5.21 -6.75
CA ARG A 255 8.70 5.51 -7.24
C ARG A 255 8.72 5.76 -8.74
N VAL A 256 7.95 5.01 -9.53
CA VAL A 256 7.79 5.25 -10.97
C VAL A 256 7.23 6.65 -11.21
N ALA A 257 6.16 7.05 -10.52
CA ALA A 257 5.54 8.37 -10.67
C ALA A 257 6.54 9.52 -10.46
N PHE A 258 7.34 9.46 -9.38
CA PHE A 258 8.38 10.45 -9.08
C PHE A 258 9.57 10.38 -10.06
N GLY A 259 9.82 9.22 -10.67
CA GLY A 259 10.88 9.02 -11.68
C GLY A 259 10.52 9.49 -13.10
N LEU A 260 9.26 9.86 -13.35
CA LEU A 260 8.84 10.45 -14.62
C LEU A 260 9.23 11.93 -14.70
N SER A 261 9.46 12.43 -15.92
CA SER A 261 9.78 13.85 -16.14
C SER A 261 8.64 14.75 -15.67
N GLY A 262 8.91 15.62 -14.71
CA GLY A 262 7.87 16.45 -14.07
C GLY A 262 6.98 15.69 -13.08
N GLY A 263 7.36 14.46 -12.73
CA GLY A 263 6.66 13.64 -11.74
C GLY A 263 6.63 14.30 -10.37
N SER A 264 5.45 14.28 -9.75
CA SER A 264 5.21 14.78 -8.40
C SER A 264 4.26 13.82 -7.67
N GLN A 265 3.91 14.17 -6.44
CA GLN A 265 2.86 13.48 -5.69
C GLN A 265 1.49 13.51 -6.38
N ASP A 266 1.25 14.48 -7.27
CA ASP A 266 -0.02 14.61 -8.00
C ASP A 266 -0.17 13.59 -9.14
N ALA A 267 0.94 13.03 -9.61
CA ALA A 267 0.96 12.03 -10.68
C ALA A 267 0.57 10.62 -10.20
N VAL A 268 0.34 10.44 -8.90
CA VAL A 268 0.01 9.13 -8.30
C VAL A 268 -1.10 9.24 -7.27
N ARG A 269 -2.08 8.35 -7.35
CA ARG A 269 -3.17 8.21 -6.38
C ARG A 269 -3.19 6.80 -5.81
N GLY A 270 -3.10 6.71 -4.48
CA GLY A 270 -3.26 5.45 -3.75
C GLY A 270 -4.74 5.20 -3.41
N TYR A 271 -5.11 3.93 -3.24
CA TYR A 271 -6.43 3.49 -2.79
C TYR A 271 -6.30 2.49 -1.64
N LEU A 272 -7.21 2.52 -0.68
CA LEU A 272 -7.20 1.57 0.43
C LEU A 272 -7.51 0.15 -0.07
N GLY A 273 -6.75 -0.84 0.43
CA GLY A 273 -7.05 -2.25 0.26
C GLY A 273 -7.99 -2.77 1.34
N TYR A 274 -7.56 -3.79 2.10
CA TYR A 274 -8.42 -4.50 3.04
C TYR A 274 -9.12 -3.61 4.07
N ASP A 275 -8.41 -2.59 4.57
CA ASP A 275 -8.88 -1.78 5.69
C ASP A 275 -10.11 -0.92 5.34
N MET A 276 -10.41 -0.73 4.05
CA MET A 276 -11.60 0.01 3.63
C MET A 276 -12.91 -0.62 4.13
N SER A 277 -12.92 -1.93 4.39
CA SER A 277 -14.04 -2.65 5.02
C SER A 277 -14.48 -2.06 6.37
N ARG A 278 -13.63 -1.31 7.07
CA ARG A 278 -13.94 -0.68 8.35
C ARG A 278 -14.60 0.68 8.20
N LEU A 279 -14.61 1.24 6.99
CA LEU A 279 -15.20 2.53 6.69
C LEU A 279 -16.68 2.36 6.28
N PRO A 280 -17.48 3.43 6.34
CA PRO A 280 -18.85 3.41 5.81
C PRO A 280 -18.91 3.00 4.32
N GLU A 281 -20.07 2.58 3.86
CA GLU A 281 -20.31 2.42 2.42
C GLU A 281 -20.38 3.81 1.78
N ASN A 282 -19.72 4.00 0.64
CA ASN A 282 -19.67 5.29 -0.04
C ASN A 282 -20.00 5.23 -1.54
N LEU A 283 -20.28 4.03 -2.08
CA LEU A 283 -20.79 3.87 -3.44
C LEU A 283 -22.32 3.83 -3.43
N ASP A 284 -22.94 4.55 -4.38
CA ASP A 284 -24.37 4.42 -4.62
C ASP A 284 -24.74 3.06 -5.23
N THR A 285 -26.05 2.76 -5.30
CA THR A 285 -26.53 1.47 -5.80
C THR A 285 -26.16 1.19 -7.26
N VAL A 286 -26.00 2.23 -8.09
CA VAL A 286 -25.64 2.06 -9.50
C VAL A 286 -24.17 1.68 -9.62
N ARG A 287 -23.28 2.45 -8.98
CA ARG A 287 -21.83 2.18 -8.96
C ARG A 287 -21.52 0.82 -8.33
N THR A 288 -22.22 0.47 -7.25
CA THR A 288 -22.11 -0.85 -6.61
C THR A 288 -22.48 -1.98 -7.57
N ARG A 289 -23.61 -1.88 -8.28
CA ARG A 289 -24.04 -2.90 -9.25
C ARG A 289 -23.07 -3.02 -10.42
N GLN A 290 -22.53 -1.91 -10.91
CA GLN A 290 -21.52 -1.93 -11.98
C GLN A 290 -20.24 -2.63 -11.52
N LYS A 291 -19.73 -2.26 -10.33
CA LYS A 291 -18.54 -2.88 -9.75
C LYS A 291 -18.73 -4.39 -9.50
N ASP A 292 -19.89 -4.80 -8.99
CA ASP A 292 -20.26 -6.21 -8.84
C ASP A 292 -20.30 -6.94 -10.20
N ALA A 293 -20.97 -6.40 -11.22
CA ALA A 293 -21.04 -7.02 -12.55
C ALA A 293 -19.66 -7.26 -13.17
N ILE A 294 -18.76 -6.26 -13.06
CA ILE A 294 -17.36 -6.34 -13.51
C ILE A 294 -16.63 -7.46 -12.76
N PHE A 295 -16.74 -7.49 -11.42
CA PHE A 295 -16.06 -8.50 -10.62
C PHE A 295 -16.60 -9.91 -10.86
N GLN A 296 -17.88 -10.05 -11.16
CA GLN A 296 -18.46 -11.34 -11.54
C GLN A 296 -17.94 -11.84 -12.89
N SER A 297 -17.63 -10.96 -13.84
CA SER A 297 -16.90 -11.33 -15.07
C SER A 297 -15.50 -11.88 -14.75
N TYR A 298 -14.79 -11.26 -13.81
CA TYR A 298 -13.51 -11.79 -13.31
C TYR A 298 -13.65 -13.21 -12.77
N ARG A 299 -14.62 -13.44 -11.88
CA ARG A 299 -14.82 -14.75 -11.25
C ARG A 299 -15.18 -15.84 -12.25
N ARG A 300 -15.96 -15.53 -13.29
CA ARG A 300 -16.29 -16.48 -14.36
C ARG A 300 -15.04 -16.91 -15.13
N GLY A 301 -14.19 -15.96 -15.54
CA GLY A 301 -12.95 -16.26 -16.25
C GLY A 301 -11.91 -16.96 -15.36
N ALA A 302 -11.80 -16.54 -14.09
CA ALA A 302 -10.90 -17.13 -13.09
C ALA A 302 -11.21 -18.56 -12.68
N GLY A 303 -12.29 -19.15 -13.21
CA GLY A 303 -12.73 -20.48 -12.84
C GLY A 303 -13.35 -20.43 -11.45
N CYS A 304 -14.67 -20.40 -11.38
CA CYS A 304 -15.34 -20.84 -10.16
C CYS A 304 -14.93 -22.30 -9.90
N GLU A 305 -14.87 -22.70 -8.62
CA GLU A 305 -14.56 -24.08 -8.21
C GLU A 305 -15.43 -25.14 -8.94
N SER A 306 -16.57 -24.73 -9.51
CA SER A 306 -17.34 -25.47 -10.51
C SER A 306 -17.54 -24.65 -11.80
N ARG A 307 -17.26 -25.24 -12.97
CA ARG A 307 -17.57 -24.67 -14.30
C ARG A 307 -18.78 -25.38 -14.93
N PRO A 308 -19.78 -24.64 -15.48
CA PRO A 308 -19.95 -23.19 -15.41
C PRO A 308 -20.30 -22.72 -13.99
N CYS A 309 -19.94 -21.48 -13.64
CA CYS A 309 -20.36 -20.87 -12.37
C CYS A 309 -21.90 -20.92 -12.29
N PRO A 310 -22.50 -21.57 -11.29
CA PRO A 310 -23.95 -21.57 -11.15
C PRO A 310 -24.48 -20.14 -11.01
N ALA A 311 -25.63 -19.86 -11.63
CA ALA A 311 -26.35 -18.61 -11.41
C ALA A 311 -26.59 -18.44 -9.89
N GLY A 312 -26.12 -17.34 -9.31
CA GLY A 312 -26.24 -17.09 -7.87
C GLY A 312 -25.01 -17.43 -7.02
N HIS A 313 -23.85 -17.74 -7.60
CA HIS A 313 -22.57 -17.59 -6.89
C HIS A 313 -22.25 -16.10 -6.71
N TYR A 314 -22.91 -15.46 -5.75
CA TYR A 314 -22.64 -14.08 -5.37
C TYR A 314 -21.28 -13.99 -4.65
N MET A 315 -20.67 -12.80 -4.67
CA MET A 315 -19.57 -12.51 -3.75
C MET A 315 -20.06 -12.76 -2.31
N SER A 316 -19.16 -13.16 -1.42
CA SER A 316 -19.46 -13.36 0.00
C SER A 316 -18.38 -12.73 0.87
N GLY A 317 -18.70 -12.52 2.15
CA GLY A 317 -17.76 -11.95 3.13
C GLY A 317 -17.18 -10.60 2.69
N LYS A 318 -15.87 -10.44 2.84
CA LYS A 318 -15.16 -9.18 2.57
C LYS A 318 -15.32 -8.65 1.15
N TYR A 319 -15.44 -9.53 0.16
CA TYR A 319 -15.68 -9.11 -1.23
C TYR A 319 -16.99 -8.31 -1.39
N GLN A 320 -18.06 -8.68 -0.65
CA GLN A 320 -19.30 -7.89 -0.67
C GLN A 320 -19.14 -6.52 -0.02
N GLU A 321 -18.35 -6.43 1.04
CA GLU A 321 -18.05 -5.14 1.68
C GLU A 321 -17.25 -4.25 0.74
N TRP A 322 -16.30 -4.83 0.00
CA TRP A 322 -15.40 -4.09 -0.88
C TRP A 322 -16.07 -3.52 -2.12
N VAL A 323 -17.02 -4.22 -2.73
CA VAL A 323 -17.74 -3.70 -3.91
C VAL A 323 -18.68 -2.52 -3.61
N ARG A 324 -18.92 -2.22 -2.33
CA ARG A 324 -19.74 -1.07 -1.88
C ARG A 324 -18.89 0.15 -1.50
N ARG A 325 -17.57 0.08 -1.71
CA ARG A 325 -16.61 1.07 -1.24
C ARG A 325 -15.53 1.37 -2.27
N GLU A 326 -15.02 2.60 -2.22
CA GLU A 326 -13.81 3.06 -2.90
C GLU A 326 -13.25 4.23 -2.09
N TYR A 327 -12.04 4.10 -1.58
CA TYR A 327 -11.41 5.16 -0.78
C TYR A 327 -10.02 5.44 -1.33
N SER A 328 -9.81 6.68 -1.77
CA SER A 328 -8.51 7.12 -2.29
C SER A 328 -7.75 7.92 -1.25
N LEU A 329 -6.41 7.85 -1.30
CA LEU A 329 -5.54 8.59 -0.41
C LEU A 329 -5.49 10.06 -0.83
N LYS A 330 -5.64 10.95 0.16
CA LYS A 330 -5.52 12.38 0.00
C LYS A 330 -4.26 12.90 0.70
N PRO A 331 -3.34 13.56 -0.03
CA PRO A 331 -2.29 14.38 0.59
C PRO A 331 -2.91 15.50 1.43
N ARG A 332 -2.44 15.73 2.64
CA ARG A 332 -2.82 16.89 3.45
C ARG A 332 -1.91 18.07 3.12
N THR A 333 -2.46 19.26 3.28
CA THR A 333 -1.71 20.50 3.21
C THR A 333 -0.91 20.69 4.49
N ALA A 334 0.40 20.90 4.35
CA ALA A 334 1.27 21.21 5.47
C ALA A 334 0.88 22.52 6.18
N ARG A 335 0.99 22.56 7.51
CA ARG A 335 0.79 23.79 8.29
C ARG A 335 2.04 24.68 8.25
N PRO A 336 1.93 25.98 8.55
CA PRO A 336 3.07 26.89 8.58
C PRO A 336 4.23 26.38 9.47
N GLY A 337 5.38 26.15 8.86
CA GLY A 337 6.60 25.68 9.53
C GLY A 337 6.71 24.16 9.69
N GLU A 338 5.71 23.38 9.25
CA GLU A 338 5.87 21.93 9.12
C GLU A 338 6.73 21.60 7.90
N ILE A 339 7.54 20.55 8.02
CA ILE A 339 8.23 19.93 6.89
C ILE A 339 7.70 18.50 6.82
N VAL A 340 6.86 18.23 5.85
CA VAL A 340 6.12 16.98 5.72
C VAL A 340 6.83 16.09 4.71
N SER A 341 7.04 14.84 5.08
CA SER A 341 7.53 13.81 4.18
C SER A 341 6.48 13.50 3.13
N ALA A 342 6.91 13.29 1.89
CA ALA A 342 6.05 12.68 0.89
C ALA A 342 5.58 11.29 1.36
N MET A 343 6.32 10.60 2.22
CA MET A 343 5.93 9.28 2.72
C MET A 343 5.13 9.37 4.02
N GLY A 344 3.95 8.75 4.01
CA GLY A 344 3.11 8.61 5.18
C GLY A 344 3.36 7.31 5.94
N LEU A 345 2.42 7.02 6.83
CA LEU A 345 2.28 5.76 7.55
C LEU A 345 0.79 5.42 7.61
N ALA A 346 0.40 4.19 7.31
CA ALA A 346 -0.93 3.68 7.64
C ALA A 346 -0.84 2.44 8.54
N ASN A 347 -1.70 2.41 9.57
CA ASN A 347 -1.80 1.36 10.56
C ASN A 347 -3.26 1.25 11.09
N GLN A 348 -3.46 0.57 12.22
CA GLN A 348 -4.77 0.39 12.86
C GLN A 348 -5.50 1.68 13.26
N GLU A 349 -4.76 2.76 13.49
CA GLU A 349 -5.27 4.07 13.88
C GLU A 349 -5.69 4.91 12.67
N GLY A 350 -5.35 4.44 11.46
CA GLY A 350 -5.67 5.05 10.18
C GLY A 350 -4.43 5.45 9.40
N ARG A 351 -4.60 6.41 8.48
CA ARG A 351 -3.51 7.01 7.72
C ARG A 351 -2.99 8.26 8.42
N HIS A 352 -1.67 8.40 8.44
CA HIS A 352 -0.94 9.48 9.10
C HIS A 352 0.11 10.02 8.14
N GLU A 353 0.17 11.34 7.98
CA GLU A 353 1.32 11.96 7.35
C GLU A 353 2.45 12.14 8.36
N ARG A 354 3.69 12.11 7.86
CA ARG A 354 4.87 12.11 8.69
C ARG A 354 5.62 13.44 8.57
N CYS A 355 5.83 14.12 9.69
CA CYS A 355 6.50 15.41 9.78
C CYS A 355 7.90 15.24 10.32
N LEU A 356 8.87 15.93 9.72
CA LEU A 356 10.21 16.07 10.29
C LEU A 356 10.11 16.74 11.65
N GLY A 357 10.66 16.08 12.67
CA GLY A 357 10.68 16.59 14.02
C GLY A 357 11.92 16.19 14.79
N SER A 358 12.00 16.70 16.01
CA SER A 358 13.03 16.36 16.99
C SER A 358 12.41 15.75 18.23
N ALA A 359 13.16 14.87 18.92
CA ALA A 359 12.81 14.49 20.28
C ALA A 359 12.66 15.74 21.17
N ASP A 360 11.71 15.71 22.11
CA ASP A 360 11.50 16.82 23.03
C ASP A 360 12.56 16.81 24.14
N ARG A 361 13.23 17.95 24.36
CA ARG A 361 14.17 18.17 25.46
C ARG A 361 14.26 19.64 25.84
N PRO A 362 14.53 19.95 27.12
CA PRO A 362 14.74 21.32 27.59
C PRO A 362 15.87 22.03 26.86
N ARG A 363 15.69 23.34 26.63
CA ARG A 363 16.74 24.22 26.09
C ARG A 363 17.99 24.15 26.96
N GLY A 364 19.17 24.07 26.34
CA GLY A 364 20.46 24.11 27.04
C GLY A 364 21.13 22.77 27.34
N SER A 365 20.52 21.62 26.97
CA SER A 365 21.09 20.28 27.18
C SER A 365 22.46 20.05 26.49
N GLY A 366 22.88 20.90 25.54
CA GLY A 366 24.14 20.82 24.79
C GLY A 366 24.34 19.57 23.92
N THR A 367 23.51 18.54 24.08
CA THR A 367 23.64 17.24 23.41
C THR A 367 22.85 17.22 22.11
N ALA A 368 23.43 16.64 21.07
CA ALA A 368 22.72 16.38 19.81
C ALA A 368 21.56 15.40 20.03
N LEU A 369 20.42 15.69 19.41
CA LEU A 369 19.21 14.87 19.41
C LEU A 369 19.06 14.14 18.08
N ALA A 370 18.41 12.99 18.10
CA ALA A 370 18.01 12.33 16.85
C ALA A 370 16.93 13.17 16.14
N ALA A 371 17.14 13.42 14.85
CA ALA A 371 16.05 13.86 13.97
C ALA A 371 15.28 12.62 13.51
N ASN A 372 13.95 12.70 13.49
CA ASN A 372 13.12 11.63 12.97
C ASN A 372 11.86 12.21 12.31
N THR A 373 11.02 11.34 11.80
CA THR A 373 9.66 11.68 11.39
C THR A 373 8.66 11.16 12.41
N TYR A 374 7.60 11.92 12.61
CA TYR A 374 6.54 11.64 13.57
C TYR A 374 5.19 11.89 12.91
N ASP A 375 4.11 11.34 13.46
CA ASP A 375 2.78 11.72 12.99
C ASP A 375 2.59 13.21 13.14
N CYS A 376 2.15 13.86 12.06
CA CYS A 376 2.00 15.30 12.05
C CYS A 376 0.90 15.73 13.02
N ASP A 377 1.29 16.41 14.10
CA ASP A 377 0.39 16.88 15.16
C ASP A 377 0.35 18.42 15.28
N GLY A 378 1.26 19.10 14.60
CA GLY A 378 1.40 20.56 14.61
C GLY A 378 2.05 21.11 15.89
N THR A 379 2.69 20.26 16.68
CA THR A 379 3.45 20.68 17.87
C THR A 379 4.71 21.46 17.49
N VAL A 380 5.24 22.21 18.46
CA VAL A 380 6.44 23.04 18.26
C VAL A 380 7.70 22.24 17.96
N THR A 381 7.75 20.94 18.30
CA THR A 381 8.86 20.02 17.99
C THR A 381 8.89 19.59 16.52
N GLN A 382 7.80 19.84 15.79
CA GLN A 382 7.66 19.60 14.34
C GLN A 382 7.65 20.91 13.53
N SER A 383 7.87 22.05 14.19
CA SER A 383 7.84 23.37 13.55
C SER A 383 9.24 23.96 13.43
N TRP A 384 9.60 24.36 12.21
CA TRP A 384 10.93 24.82 11.85
C TRP A 384 10.90 26.30 11.43
N ARG A 385 11.90 27.07 11.88
CA ARG A 385 12.24 28.37 11.32
C ARG A 385 13.28 28.17 10.24
N ILE A 386 12.98 28.69 9.06
CA ILE A 386 13.83 28.60 7.89
C ILE A 386 14.46 29.98 7.67
N HIS A 387 15.79 30.07 7.76
CA HIS A 387 16.50 31.33 7.52
C HIS A 387 17.94 31.08 7.05
N ALA A 388 18.37 31.75 5.98
CA ALA A 388 19.75 31.66 5.46
C ALA A 388 20.29 30.22 5.28
N GLY A 389 19.44 29.32 4.76
CA GLY A 389 19.76 27.91 4.56
C GLY A 389 19.81 27.07 5.84
N THR A 390 19.41 27.63 6.98
CA THR A 390 19.36 26.93 8.27
C THR A 390 17.93 26.48 8.57
N LEU A 391 17.76 25.24 9.06
CA LEU A 391 16.50 24.70 9.58
C LEU A 391 16.59 24.64 11.11
N GLU A 392 16.05 25.64 11.80
CA GLU A 392 16.08 25.75 13.26
C GLU A 392 14.75 25.27 13.86
N SER A 393 14.78 24.33 14.80
CA SER A 393 13.59 23.85 15.52
C SER A 393 13.04 24.94 16.44
N LYS A 394 11.72 25.21 16.37
CA LYS A 394 11.07 26.21 17.23
C LYS A 394 10.99 25.77 18.70
N ALA A 395 11.08 24.48 18.99
CA ALA A 395 11.04 23.96 20.35
C ALA A 395 12.28 24.35 21.16
N ASN A 396 13.46 24.02 20.64
CA ASN A 396 14.72 24.10 21.37
C ASN A 396 15.76 25.05 20.75
N GLN A 397 15.47 25.67 19.60
CA GLN A 397 16.38 26.56 18.86
C GLN A 397 17.66 25.86 18.37
N PHE A 398 17.61 24.54 18.20
CA PHE A 398 18.69 23.76 17.61
C PHE A 398 18.50 23.64 16.11
N CYS A 399 19.61 23.44 15.40
CA CYS A 399 19.66 23.36 13.96
C CYS A 399 19.68 21.91 13.49
N LEU A 400 18.94 21.61 12.41
CA LEU A 400 19.07 20.35 11.69
C LEU A 400 20.52 20.22 11.18
N THR A 401 21.15 19.10 11.47
CA THR A 401 22.59 18.91 11.39
C THR A 401 22.88 17.64 10.57
N ALA A 402 23.57 17.81 9.44
CA ALA A 402 24.03 16.76 8.55
C ALA A 402 25.40 16.21 9.01
N ALA A 403 25.40 15.33 10.01
CA ALA A 403 26.64 14.73 10.53
C ALA A 403 26.94 13.40 9.82
N SER A 404 27.89 13.41 8.88
CA SER A 404 28.27 12.24 8.07
C SER A 404 27.10 11.66 7.26
N ARG A 405 26.53 10.50 7.68
CA ARG A 405 25.35 9.89 7.05
C ARG A 405 24.10 9.96 7.92
N ARG A 406 24.19 10.63 9.08
CA ARG A 406 23.10 10.77 10.04
C ARG A 406 22.54 12.18 9.98
N VAL A 407 21.30 12.30 10.41
CA VAL A 407 20.61 13.57 10.56
C VAL A 407 20.28 13.74 12.04
N THR A 408 20.76 14.81 12.63
CA THR A 408 20.57 15.14 14.05
C THR A 408 20.04 16.56 14.20
N VAL A 409 19.68 16.93 15.42
CA VAL A 409 19.30 18.28 15.80
C VAL A 409 20.25 18.72 16.91
N SER A 410 21.08 19.74 16.66
CA SER A 410 22.17 20.13 17.56
C SER A 410 22.29 21.66 17.68
N PRO A 411 23.00 22.20 18.69
CA PRO A 411 23.20 23.64 18.81
C PRO A 411 23.68 24.27 17.50
N CYS A 412 23.09 25.40 17.15
CA CYS A 412 23.43 26.08 15.91
C CYS A 412 24.87 26.61 15.97
N ASP A 413 25.71 26.21 15.03
CA ASP A 413 27.13 26.58 14.95
C ASP A 413 27.49 27.30 13.64
N GLY A 414 26.53 27.41 12.71
CA GLY A 414 26.67 28.10 11.43
C GLY A 414 27.58 27.41 10.42
N ARG A 415 28.08 26.20 10.71
CA ARG A 415 29.00 25.47 9.84
C ARG A 415 28.28 24.85 8.64
N PRO A 416 29.01 24.43 7.58
CA PRO A 416 28.41 23.92 6.35
C PRO A 416 27.46 22.72 6.54
N HIS A 417 27.67 21.92 7.58
CA HIS A 417 26.83 20.76 7.88
C HIS A 417 25.45 21.13 8.49
N GLN A 418 25.20 22.41 8.78
CA GLN A 418 23.88 22.94 9.14
C GLN A 418 23.28 23.81 8.02
N LYS A 419 23.91 23.81 6.83
CA LYS A 419 23.42 24.48 5.64
C LYS A 419 22.66 23.49 4.77
N TRP A 420 21.42 23.88 4.47
CA TRP A 420 20.43 23.14 3.73
C TRP A 420 19.90 23.99 2.58
N ARG A 421 19.69 23.35 1.44
CA ARG A 421 19.01 23.90 0.28
C ARG A 421 17.73 23.12 0.05
N LEU A 422 16.65 23.82 -0.30
CA LEU A 422 15.47 23.18 -0.85
C LEU A 422 15.40 23.52 -2.33
N ASP A 423 15.21 22.51 -3.16
CA ASP A 423 14.89 22.77 -4.56
C ASP A 423 13.37 22.81 -4.81
N LYS A 424 13.00 23.28 -6.00
CA LYS A 424 11.60 23.34 -6.45
C LYS A 424 10.90 21.97 -6.53
N HIS A 425 11.65 20.87 -6.42
CA HIS A 425 11.13 19.51 -6.46
C HIS A 425 10.88 18.95 -5.06
N GLY A 426 11.21 19.68 -3.99
CA GLY A 426 11.02 19.23 -2.61
C GLY A 426 12.22 18.48 -2.04
N LEU A 427 13.41 18.57 -2.66
CA LEU A 427 14.63 17.95 -2.14
C LEU A 427 15.30 18.84 -1.09
N ILE A 428 15.50 18.32 0.11
CA ILE A 428 16.26 19.00 1.18
C ILE A 428 17.72 18.49 1.13
N GLU A 429 18.64 19.31 0.64
CA GLU A 429 20.03 18.94 0.38
C GLU A 429 21.02 19.60 1.36
N SER A 430 22.01 18.86 1.83
CA SER A 430 23.22 19.37 2.47
C SER A 430 24.46 18.63 1.95
N GLY A 431 25.48 19.38 1.52
CA GLY A 431 26.78 18.83 1.08
C GLY A 431 26.69 17.81 -0.05
N GLY A 432 25.83 18.03 -1.06
CA GLY A 432 25.67 17.11 -2.19
C GLY A 432 24.85 15.85 -1.88
N ARG A 433 24.19 15.79 -0.72
CA ARG A 433 23.34 14.66 -0.30
C ARG A 433 21.99 15.18 0.17
N CYS A 434 20.96 14.39 -0.04
CA CYS A 434 19.59 14.74 0.29
C CYS A 434 19.10 13.99 1.53
N LEU A 435 18.27 14.70 2.31
CA LEU A 435 17.50 14.15 3.41
C LEU A 435 16.57 13.06 2.88
N PHE A 436 16.76 11.85 3.39
CA PHE A 436 16.10 10.65 2.90
C PHE A 436 15.44 9.93 4.07
N GLN A 437 14.15 9.64 3.94
CA GLN A 437 13.43 8.78 4.87
C GLN A 437 13.55 7.32 4.38
N ASP A 438 14.21 6.49 5.18
CA ASP A 438 14.48 5.09 4.88
C ASP A 438 13.25 4.23 5.18
N ASP A 439 12.32 4.24 4.23
CA ASP A 439 11.00 3.61 4.33
C ASP A 439 11.07 2.13 4.71
N LEU A 440 11.67 1.29 3.85
CA LEU A 440 11.77 -0.17 4.00
C LEU A 440 10.44 -0.86 4.37
N ALA A 441 9.31 -0.20 4.07
CA ALA A 441 7.98 -0.58 4.51
C ALA A 441 7.94 -0.85 6.03
N ALA A 442 8.56 0.06 6.79
CA ALA A 442 8.71 -0.01 8.23
C ALA A 442 7.86 1.05 8.92
N GLN A 443 7.32 0.72 10.09
CA GLN A 443 6.50 1.65 10.89
C GLN A 443 7.28 2.85 11.42
N ASN A 444 8.60 2.70 11.59
CA ASN A 444 9.49 3.73 12.12
C ASN A 444 10.71 3.89 11.21
N PRO A 445 10.55 4.55 10.05
CA PRO A 445 11.64 4.73 9.10
C PRO A 445 12.70 5.67 9.66
N ARG A 446 13.96 5.44 9.29
CA ARG A 446 15.10 6.25 9.76
C ARG A 446 15.34 7.44 8.84
N LEU A 447 15.88 8.54 9.38
CA LEU A 447 16.39 9.64 8.56
C LEU A 447 17.89 9.51 8.33
N VAL A 448 18.28 9.56 7.06
CA VAL A 448 19.66 9.42 6.61
C VAL A 448 19.96 10.39 5.46
N LEU A 449 21.24 10.52 5.11
CA LEU A 449 21.66 11.26 3.92
C LEU A 449 22.00 10.31 2.78
N ARG A 450 21.32 10.46 1.64
CA ARG A 450 21.53 9.65 0.41
C ARG A 450 21.88 10.56 -0.79
N PRO A 451 22.40 10.00 -1.89
CA PRO A 451 22.45 10.75 -3.15
C PRO A 451 21.06 11.32 -3.50
N CYS A 452 21.01 12.51 -4.08
CA CYS A 452 19.77 13.20 -4.47
C CYS A 452 19.09 12.61 -5.71
N THR A 453 19.68 11.56 -6.30
CA THR A 453 19.16 10.88 -7.50
C THR A 453 19.25 9.36 -7.32
N PRO A 454 18.38 8.59 -7.98
CA PRO A 454 17.25 9.04 -8.79
C PRO A 454 16.10 9.64 -7.94
N GLN A 455 15.25 10.47 -8.56
CA GLN A 455 14.04 11.03 -7.92
C GLN A 455 13.13 9.88 -7.47
N ARG A 456 12.62 9.97 -6.23
CA ARG A 456 11.81 8.93 -5.58
C ARG A 456 11.15 9.50 -4.32
N PRO A 457 9.93 9.08 -3.94
CA PRO A 457 9.19 9.68 -2.82
C PRO A 457 9.98 9.80 -1.51
N GLU A 458 10.92 8.89 -1.24
CA GLU A 458 11.77 8.90 -0.04
C GLU A 458 12.65 10.16 0.12
N LEU A 459 12.89 10.89 -0.97
CA LEU A 459 13.69 12.11 -1.02
C LEU A 459 12.87 13.40 -0.91
N HIS A 460 11.53 13.32 -1.03
CA HIS A 460 10.70 14.51 -1.22
C HIS A 460 10.02 14.95 0.06
N TRP A 461 10.01 16.26 0.26
CA TRP A 461 9.47 16.96 1.41
C TRP A 461 8.68 18.18 0.94
N TYR A 462 7.60 18.53 1.64
CA TYR A 462 6.76 19.70 1.35
C TYR A 462 6.37 20.47 2.62
N GLY A 463 5.75 21.65 2.47
CA GLY A 463 5.36 22.52 3.61
C GLY A 463 6.35 23.60 4.01
N THR A 464 7.50 23.62 3.34
CA THR A 464 8.55 24.62 3.47
C THR A 464 8.14 25.93 2.81
N ALA A 465 7.58 26.87 3.60
CA ALA A 465 7.60 28.26 3.20
C ALA A 465 9.06 28.76 3.18
N ALA A 466 9.66 28.80 1.97
CA ALA A 466 10.90 29.49 1.60
C ALA A 466 12.20 29.08 2.34
N LEU A 467 12.81 27.98 1.90
CA LEU A 467 14.29 27.90 1.82
C LEU A 467 14.70 28.67 0.54
N PRO A 468 15.83 29.41 0.51
CA PRO A 468 16.26 30.09 -0.71
C PRO A 468 16.42 29.05 -1.83
N GLY A 469 15.62 29.22 -2.89
CA GLY A 469 15.76 28.43 -4.10
C GLY A 469 17.13 28.72 -4.74
N SER A 470 17.72 27.70 -5.35
CA SER A 470 18.84 27.90 -6.28
C SER A 470 18.42 28.67 -7.52
#